data_AF-A0A2E1Q0H4-F1
#
_entry.id   AF-A0A2E1Q0H4-F1
#
_cell.length_a   1.000
_cell.length_b   1.000
_cell.length_c   1.000
_cell.angle_alpha   90.00
_cell.angle_beta   90.00
_cell.angle_gamma   90.00
#
_symmetry.space_group_name_H-M   'P 1'
#
loop_
_entity.id
_entity.type
_entity.pdbx_description
1 polymer ?
#
loop_
_entity_poly.entity_id
_entity_poly.type
_entity_poly.pdbx_seq_one_letter_code
_entity_poly.pdbx_strand_id
1 'polypeptide(L)'
;MKKIKNQSGFMTMDFLFALVLILGFTVLLFRVSLTLTTASIVQYITFASARNYFAAHADSNSQVKMAEKKYSELVGNDVIKPLLANGWFEVLDRPEVGDISTKKPEFEPAVKNTFYGVGTTFVARILQYNMPFFGSTDPEGDESGSGFSTYIGSFLGREPSAIECLEFTARRWEMIRNLSPSRGASYSSGTSGDNYFPMEDSGC
;
A
#
# COMPACT_ATOMS: atom_id res chain seq x y z
N MET A 1 49.95 -47.12 27.44
CA MET A 1 49.16 -46.04 26.79
C MET A 1 47.68 -46.44 26.82
N LYS A 2 46.90 -45.95 27.79
CA LYS A 2 45.47 -46.31 27.92
C LYS A 2 44.64 -45.32 27.10
N LYS A 3 44.00 -45.80 26.02
CA LYS A 3 42.97 -45.07 25.28
C LYS A 3 41.70 -45.04 26.13
N ILE A 4 41.36 -43.88 26.68
CA ILE A 4 39.98 -43.56 27.03
C ILE A 4 39.49 -42.67 25.88
N LYS A 5 38.90 -43.28 24.85
CA LYS A 5 38.19 -42.55 23.79
C LYS A 5 36.69 -42.73 24.03
N ASN A 6 36.18 -41.97 24.99
CA ASN A 6 34.73 -41.80 25.12
C ASN A 6 34.36 -40.53 24.31
N GLN A 7 34.01 -40.71 23.03
CA GLN A 7 33.60 -39.63 22.12
C GLN A 7 32.08 -39.42 22.06
N SER A 8 31.30 -40.16 22.86
CA SER A 8 29.84 -40.06 22.91
C SER A 8 29.34 -38.68 23.40
N GLY A 9 30.09 -38.03 24.30
CA GLY A 9 29.79 -36.67 24.76
C GLY A 9 30.01 -35.59 23.69
N PHE A 10 30.93 -35.81 22.75
CA PHE A 10 31.21 -34.86 21.68
C PHE A 10 30.11 -34.91 20.60
N MET A 11 29.66 -36.12 20.23
CA MET A 11 28.53 -36.28 19.28
C MET A 11 27.21 -35.70 19.80
N THR A 12 26.94 -35.82 21.11
CA THR A 12 25.72 -35.28 21.71
C THR A 12 25.72 -33.75 21.77
N MET A 13 26.89 -33.13 21.98
CA MET A 13 27.04 -31.66 21.95
C MET A 13 26.82 -31.10 20.54
N ASP A 14 27.42 -31.71 19.51
CA ASP A 14 27.22 -31.31 18.11
C ASP A 14 25.75 -31.45 17.67
N PHE A 15 25.09 -32.53 18.11
CA PHE A 15 23.66 -32.73 17.83
C PHE A 15 22.79 -31.68 18.51
N LEU A 16 23.04 -31.36 19.78
CA LEU A 16 22.29 -30.32 20.50
C LEU A 16 22.49 -28.93 19.86
N PHE A 17 23.72 -28.60 19.47
CA PHE A 17 24.00 -27.36 18.77
C PHE A 17 23.26 -27.28 17.43
N ALA A 18 23.35 -28.33 16.61
CA ALA A 18 22.64 -28.41 15.33
C ALA A 18 21.12 -28.31 15.52
N LEU A 19 20.56 -28.96 16.53
CA LEU A 19 19.12 -28.93 16.82
C LEU A 19 18.65 -27.52 17.22
N VAL A 20 19.39 -26.84 18.10
CA VAL A 20 19.09 -25.44 18.49
C VAL A 20 19.19 -24.51 17.28
N LEU A 21 20.20 -24.71 16.44
CA LEU A 21 20.39 -23.93 15.21
C LEU A 21 19.22 -24.13 14.25
N ILE A 22 18.79 -25.38 13.99
CA ILE A 22 17.65 -25.68 13.12
C ILE A 22 16.35 -25.09 13.67
N LEU A 23 16.10 -25.22 14.97
CA LEU A 23 14.92 -24.61 15.60
C LEU A 23 14.95 -23.09 15.51
N GLY A 24 16.12 -22.46 15.72
CA GLY A 24 16.30 -21.02 15.57
C GLY A 24 15.99 -20.53 14.15
N PHE A 25 16.54 -21.18 13.13
CA PHE A 25 16.24 -20.85 11.73
C PHE A 25 14.77 -21.10 11.38
N THR A 26 14.15 -22.15 11.93
CA THR A 26 12.72 -22.43 11.71
C THR A 26 11.84 -21.30 12.25
N VAL A 27 12.12 -20.81 13.46
CA VAL A 27 11.40 -19.67 14.05
C VAL A 27 11.61 -18.40 13.23
N LEU A 28 12.83 -18.15 12.75
CA LEU A 28 13.14 -16.99 11.90
C LEU A 28 12.35 -17.04 10.59
N LEU A 29 12.41 -18.18 9.88
CA LEU A 29 11.69 -18.38 8.62
C LEU A 29 10.18 -18.29 8.81
N PHE A 30 9.66 -18.79 9.94
CA PHE A 30 8.25 -18.63 10.29
C PHE A 30 7.86 -17.16 10.45
N ARG A 31 8.64 -16.36 11.18
CA ARG A 31 8.38 -14.92 11.35
C ARG A 31 8.38 -14.16 10.03
N VAL A 32 9.35 -14.45 9.15
CA VAL A 32 9.44 -13.84 7.82
C VAL A 32 8.22 -14.24 6.98
N SER A 33 7.89 -15.53 6.93
CA SER A 33 6.75 -16.04 6.15
C SER A 33 5.42 -15.48 6.64
N LEU A 34 5.23 -15.36 7.96
CA LEU A 34 4.06 -14.75 8.56
C LEU A 34 3.95 -13.26 8.21
N THR A 35 5.07 -12.54 8.22
CA THR A 35 5.13 -11.12 7.85
C THR A 35 4.74 -10.92 6.39
N LEU A 36 5.30 -11.70 5.47
CA LEU A 36 4.98 -11.63 4.04
C LEU A 36 3.50 -11.96 3.77
N THR A 37 2.98 -12.96 4.46
CA THR A 37 1.56 -13.36 4.36
C THR A 37 0.65 -12.22 4.84
N THR A 38 0.98 -11.59 5.97
CA THR A 38 0.21 -10.47 6.51
C THR A 38 0.29 -9.25 5.59
N ALA A 39 1.46 -8.95 5.04
CA ALA A 39 1.62 -7.88 4.06
C ALA A 39 0.75 -8.11 2.80
N SER A 40 0.63 -9.36 2.34
CA SER A 40 -0.24 -9.73 1.21
C SER A 40 -1.72 -9.56 1.55
N ILE A 41 -2.13 -9.85 2.79
CA ILE A 41 -3.50 -9.57 3.27
C ILE A 41 -3.76 -8.07 3.26
N VAL A 42 -2.84 -7.25 3.78
CA VAL A 42 -2.98 -5.79 3.76
C VAL A 42 -3.05 -5.24 2.33
N GLN A 43 -2.24 -5.77 1.42
CA GLN A 43 -2.30 -5.42 0.00
C GLN A 43 -3.65 -5.76 -0.63
N TYR A 44 -4.25 -6.90 -0.27
CA TYR A 44 -5.60 -7.24 -0.69
C TYR A 44 -6.65 -6.27 -0.13
N ILE A 45 -6.52 -5.87 1.15
CA ILE A 45 -7.42 -4.91 1.79
C ILE A 45 -7.37 -3.56 1.07
N THR A 46 -6.17 -3.04 0.79
CA THR A 46 -6.00 -1.79 0.05
C THR A 46 -6.55 -1.90 -1.36
N PHE A 47 -6.35 -3.02 -2.04
CA PHE A 47 -6.89 -3.27 -3.39
C PHE A 47 -8.42 -3.34 -3.41
N ALA A 48 -9.02 -4.08 -2.48
CA ALA A 48 -10.48 -4.20 -2.36
C ALA A 48 -11.13 -2.86 -2.00
N SER A 49 -10.46 -2.07 -1.14
CA SER A 49 -10.90 -0.72 -0.77
C SER A 49 -10.78 0.24 -1.95
N ALA A 50 -9.67 0.18 -2.71
CA ALA A 50 -9.50 0.93 -3.94
C ALA A 50 -10.60 0.57 -4.94
N ARG A 51 -10.92 -0.70 -5.19
CA ARG A 51 -12.04 -1.06 -6.09
C ARG A 51 -13.40 -0.50 -5.63
N ASN A 52 -13.64 -0.40 -4.32
CA ASN A 52 -14.88 0.20 -3.81
C ASN A 52 -14.91 1.73 -3.95
N TYR A 53 -13.74 2.40 -3.92
CA TYR A 53 -13.62 3.79 -4.33
C TYR A 53 -14.19 4.00 -5.74
N PHE A 54 -13.82 3.14 -6.70
CA PHE A 54 -14.30 3.21 -8.09
C PHE A 54 -15.77 2.87 -8.28
N ALA A 55 -16.33 2.00 -7.46
CA ALA A 55 -17.72 1.59 -7.59
C ALA A 55 -18.72 2.71 -7.24
N ALA A 56 -18.30 3.70 -6.47
CA ALA A 56 -19.10 4.87 -6.18
C ALA A 56 -19.01 5.90 -7.32
N HIS A 57 -20.16 6.30 -7.86
CA HIS A 57 -20.23 7.11 -9.07
C HIS A 57 -20.87 8.48 -8.84
N ALA A 58 -21.51 8.75 -7.70
CA ALA A 58 -22.29 9.97 -7.51
C ALA A 58 -21.38 11.20 -7.33
N ASP A 59 -20.57 11.21 -6.27
CA ASP A 59 -19.71 12.33 -5.90
C ASP A 59 -18.36 11.85 -5.34
N SER A 60 -17.32 12.67 -5.44
CA SER A 60 -15.98 12.32 -4.97
C SER A 60 -15.93 11.99 -3.46
N ASN A 61 -16.75 12.64 -2.64
CA ASN A 61 -16.81 12.35 -1.21
C ASN A 61 -17.45 10.97 -0.93
N SER A 62 -18.45 10.57 -1.72
CA SER A 62 -19.03 9.23 -1.67
C SER A 62 -18.03 8.15 -2.06
N GLN A 63 -17.13 8.44 -3.01
CA GLN A 63 -16.03 7.54 -3.38
C GLN A 63 -15.07 7.31 -2.22
N VAL A 64 -14.63 8.39 -1.57
CA VAL A 64 -13.76 8.31 -0.38
C VAL A 64 -14.44 7.52 0.74
N LYS A 65 -15.69 7.85 1.06
CA LYS A 65 -16.46 7.16 2.12
C LYS A 65 -16.64 5.68 1.86
N MET A 66 -16.87 5.27 0.60
CA MET A 66 -17.02 3.86 0.24
C MET A 66 -15.70 3.10 0.37
N ALA A 67 -14.58 3.74 0.03
CA ALA A 67 -13.24 3.19 0.26
C ALA A 67 -12.96 3.00 1.76
N GLU A 68 -13.18 4.04 2.56
CA GLU A 68 -13.00 4.01 4.02
C GLU A 68 -13.89 2.97 4.69
N LYS A 69 -15.17 2.91 4.28
CA LYS A 69 -16.12 1.92 4.78
C LYS A 69 -15.63 0.51 4.50
N LYS A 70 -15.21 0.20 3.27
CA LYS A 70 -14.71 -1.14 2.94
C LYS A 70 -13.44 -1.48 3.70
N TYR A 71 -12.52 -0.52 3.83
CA TYR A 71 -11.31 -0.71 4.60
C TYR A 71 -11.61 -1.07 6.06
N SER A 72 -12.48 -0.29 6.71
CA SER A 72 -12.87 -0.52 8.10
C SER A 72 -13.60 -1.87 8.29
N GLU A 73 -14.41 -2.30 7.31
CA GLU A 73 -15.08 -3.60 7.31
C GLU A 73 -14.08 -4.76 7.25
N LEU A 74 -13.04 -4.63 6.42
CA LEU A 74 -12.03 -5.67 6.24
C LEU A 74 -11.03 -5.74 7.40
N VAL A 75 -10.54 -4.60 7.88
CA VAL A 75 -9.64 -4.54 9.04
C VAL A 75 -10.37 -4.93 10.33
N GLY A 76 -11.63 -4.54 10.46
CA GLY A 76 -12.48 -4.85 11.61
C GLY A 76 -13.07 -6.26 11.62
N ASN A 77 -12.84 -7.06 10.58
CA ASN A 77 -13.38 -8.42 10.47
C ASN A 77 -12.84 -9.34 11.57
N ASP A 78 -13.70 -10.17 12.18
CA ASP A 78 -13.34 -11.06 13.29
C ASP A 78 -12.19 -12.03 13.00
N VAL A 79 -11.93 -12.35 11.74
CA VAL A 79 -10.83 -13.23 11.33
C VAL A 79 -9.51 -12.47 11.17
N ILE A 80 -9.57 -11.24 10.66
CA ILE A 80 -8.39 -10.43 10.32
C ILE A 80 -7.94 -9.58 11.52
N LYS A 81 -8.89 -9.04 12.27
CA LYS A 81 -8.64 -8.17 13.42
C LYS A 81 -7.67 -8.78 14.44
N PRO A 82 -7.79 -10.06 14.85
CA PRO A 82 -6.83 -10.66 15.78
C PRO A 82 -5.41 -10.73 15.22
N LEU A 83 -5.25 -10.87 13.90
CA LEU A 83 -3.94 -10.90 13.25
C LEU A 83 -3.28 -9.51 13.26
N LEU A 84 -4.07 -8.44 13.09
CA LEU A 84 -3.58 -7.05 13.01
C LEU A 84 -3.55 -6.32 14.36
N ALA A 85 -4.19 -6.86 15.41
CA ALA A 85 -4.26 -6.25 16.74
C ALA A 85 -3.41 -6.99 17.80
N ASN A 86 -2.58 -7.95 17.38
CA ASN A 86 -1.76 -8.77 18.28
C ASN A 86 -0.43 -8.11 18.71
N GLY A 87 -0.15 -6.87 18.26
CA GLY A 87 1.10 -6.15 18.52
C GLY A 87 2.30 -6.62 17.68
N TRP A 88 2.14 -7.65 16.85
CA TRP A 88 3.17 -8.06 15.87
C TRP A 88 3.12 -7.24 14.59
N PHE A 89 1.93 -6.79 14.25
CA PHE A 89 1.64 -5.99 13.08
C PHE A 89 0.79 -4.80 13.49
N GLU A 90 1.03 -3.66 12.85
CA GLU A 90 0.18 -2.48 12.97
C GLU A 90 -0.15 -1.96 11.57
N VAL A 91 -1.39 -1.51 11.41
CA VAL A 91 -1.87 -0.79 10.23
C VAL A 91 -2.57 0.48 10.70
N LEU A 92 -2.62 1.52 9.85
CA LEU A 92 -3.39 2.72 10.19
C LEU A 92 -4.88 2.39 10.30
N ASP A 93 -5.54 2.93 11.33
CA ASP A 93 -6.99 2.76 11.54
C ASP A 93 -7.82 3.34 10.38
N ARG A 94 -7.28 4.32 9.66
CA ARG A 94 -7.90 4.93 8.50
C ARG A 94 -6.97 4.81 7.29
N PRO A 95 -7.52 4.44 6.12
CA PRO A 95 -6.73 4.41 4.91
C PRO A 95 -6.49 5.83 4.38
N GLU A 96 -5.40 5.99 3.66
CA GLU A 96 -5.18 7.16 2.82
C GLU A 96 -5.84 6.92 1.47
N VAL A 97 -6.77 7.79 1.08
CA VAL A 97 -7.52 7.69 -0.17
C VAL A 97 -7.22 8.91 -1.04
N GLY A 98 -6.99 8.68 -2.32
CA GLY A 98 -6.74 9.73 -3.30
C GLY A 98 -5.35 9.63 -3.90
N ASP A 99 -4.63 10.75 -3.93
CA ASP A 99 -3.33 10.88 -4.58
C ASP A 99 -2.22 10.17 -3.77
N ILE A 100 -1.73 9.05 -4.31
CA ILE A 100 -0.64 8.26 -3.71
C ILE A 100 0.74 8.72 -4.22
N SER A 101 0.82 9.52 -5.28
CA SER A 101 2.11 10.01 -5.82
C SER A 101 2.93 10.78 -4.79
N THR A 102 2.25 11.50 -3.89
CA THR A 102 2.89 12.27 -2.80
C THR A 102 3.65 11.41 -1.79
N LYS A 103 3.38 10.11 -1.73
CA LYS A 103 4.01 9.17 -0.77
C LYS A 103 5.30 8.56 -1.28
N LYS A 104 5.59 8.74 -2.57
CA LYS A 104 6.80 8.21 -3.18
C LYS A 104 7.32 9.22 -4.22
N PRO A 105 8.44 9.90 -3.96
CA PRO A 105 8.97 10.94 -4.84
C PRO A 105 9.29 10.44 -6.24
N GLU A 106 9.50 9.13 -6.41
CA GLU A 106 9.70 8.46 -7.71
C GLU A 106 8.45 8.47 -8.61
N PHE A 107 7.26 8.70 -8.04
CA PHE A 107 5.97 8.72 -8.76
C PHE A 107 5.42 10.13 -8.91
N GLU A 108 6.19 11.18 -8.62
CA GLU A 108 5.75 12.55 -8.85
C GLU A 108 5.39 12.75 -10.34
N PRO A 109 4.13 13.13 -10.64
CA PRO A 109 3.68 13.21 -12.01
C PRO A 109 4.29 14.43 -12.71
N ALA A 110 4.98 14.21 -13.83
CA ALA A 110 5.53 15.29 -14.64
C ALA A 110 4.44 16.18 -15.30
N VAL A 111 3.22 15.67 -15.51
CA VAL A 111 2.14 16.40 -16.23
C VAL A 111 0.72 16.06 -15.73
N LYS A 112 0.39 14.79 -15.50
CA LYS A 112 -0.92 14.34 -14.99
C LYS A 112 -0.73 13.24 -13.96
N ASN A 113 -1.45 13.33 -12.84
CA ASN A 113 -1.41 12.29 -11.83
C ASN A 113 -2.31 11.11 -12.20
N THR A 114 -1.70 9.95 -12.43
CA THR A 114 -2.39 8.68 -12.69
C THR A 114 -2.44 7.77 -11.44
N PHE A 115 -1.74 8.14 -10.37
CA PHE A 115 -1.61 7.35 -9.14
C PHE A 115 -2.66 7.74 -8.11
N TYR A 116 -3.94 7.52 -8.46
CA TYR A 116 -5.05 7.58 -7.51
C TYR A 116 -5.35 6.19 -6.95
N GLY A 117 -5.68 6.11 -5.67
CA GLY A 117 -6.00 4.83 -5.06
C GLY A 117 -6.23 4.88 -3.56
N VAL A 118 -5.99 3.75 -2.92
CA VAL A 118 -6.08 3.58 -1.47
C VAL A 118 -4.81 2.95 -0.94
N GLY A 119 -4.27 3.47 0.15
CA GLY A 119 -3.11 2.88 0.82
C GLY A 119 -3.13 3.03 2.33
N THR A 120 -2.19 2.35 2.98
CA THR A 120 -2.00 2.38 4.42
C THR A 120 -0.53 2.10 4.75
N THR A 121 -0.10 2.55 5.92
CA THR A 121 1.22 2.20 6.44
C THR A 121 1.11 0.88 7.18
N PHE A 122 1.95 -0.08 6.81
CA PHE A 122 2.09 -1.37 7.48
C PHE A 122 3.39 -1.40 8.27
N VAL A 123 3.31 -1.78 9.54
CA VAL A 123 4.45 -1.88 10.44
C VAL A 123 4.56 -3.32 10.94
N ALA A 124 5.72 -3.94 10.73
CA ALA A 124 6.02 -5.30 11.19
C ALA A 124 6.97 -5.27 12.40
N ARG A 125 6.40 -5.31 13.61
CA ARG A 125 7.16 -5.37 14.87
C ARG A 125 7.74 -6.75 15.15
N ILE A 126 7.16 -7.81 14.60
CA ILE A 126 7.66 -9.20 14.78
C ILE A 126 9.10 -9.40 14.29
N LEU A 127 9.56 -8.55 13.37
CA LEU A 127 10.91 -8.55 12.83
C LEU A 127 11.90 -7.76 13.71
N GLN A 128 11.42 -7.01 14.70
CA GLN A 128 12.26 -6.36 15.72
C GLN A 128 12.60 -7.37 16.81
N TYR A 129 13.85 -7.81 16.85
CA TYR A 129 14.35 -8.62 17.95
C TYR A 129 15.86 -8.47 18.05
N ASN A 130 16.37 -8.70 19.26
CA ASN A 130 17.80 -8.69 19.51
C ASN A 130 18.37 -10.08 19.25
N MET A 131 19.21 -10.20 18.23
CA MET A 131 19.94 -11.44 17.95
C MET A 131 21.15 -11.53 18.87
N PRO A 132 21.29 -12.61 19.67
CA PRO A 132 22.49 -12.84 20.45
C PRO A 132 23.73 -12.78 19.55
N PHE A 133 24.75 -12.03 19.96
CA PHE A 133 26.02 -11.78 19.23
C PHE A 133 25.94 -10.90 17.97
N PHE A 134 24.76 -10.61 17.42
CA PHE A 134 24.60 -9.77 16.23
C PHE A 134 23.90 -8.42 16.51
N GLY A 135 23.28 -8.26 17.68
CA GLY A 135 22.62 -7.03 18.10
C GLY A 135 21.16 -6.93 17.62
N SER A 136 20.58 -5.74 17.78
CA SER A 136 19.21 -5.46 17.37
C SER A 136 19.05 -5.53 15.85
N THR A 137 17.95 -6.11 15.37
CA THR A 137 17.55 -6.02 13.96
C THR A 137 16.90 -4.69 13.60
N ASP A 138 16.73 -3.80 14.57
CA ASP A 138 16.16 -2.48 14.36
C ASP A 138 17.18 -1.55 13.67
N PRO A 139 16.84 -0.91 12.54
CA PRO A 139 17.70 0.09 11.91
C PRO A 139 18.02 1.30 12.82
N GLU A 140 17.20 1.57 13.85
CA GLU A 140 17.39 2.70 14.77
C GLU A 140 18.14 2.33 16.07
N GLY A 141 18.58 1.08 16.21
CA GLY A 141 19.56 0.66 17.22
C GLY A 141 19.05 0.48 18.65
N ASP A 142 17.89 1.02 19.01
CA ASP A 142 17.26 0.87 20.32
C ASP A 142 15.89 0.18 20.21
N GLU A 143 15.48 -0.56 21.24
CA GLU A 143 14.17 -1.25 21.34
C GLU A 143 12.95 -0.31 21.29
N SER A 144 13.17 0.98 20.99
CA SER A 144 12.19 2.03 20.76
C SER A 144 11.89 2.31 19.28
N GLY A 145 12.55 1.64 18.34
CA GLY A 145 12.34 1.91 16.91
C GLY A 145 10.90 1.63 16.46
N SER A 146 10.45 2.36 15.44
CA SER A 146 9.06 2.31 14.96
C SER A 146 8.67 0.98 14.29
N GLY A 147 9.59 0.02 14.16
CA GLY A 147 9.40 -1.23 13.43
C GLY A 147 9.70 -1.10 11.95
N PHE A 148 9.80 -2.25 11.27
CA PHE A 148 9.91 -2.28 9.83
C PHE A 148 8.60 -1.75 9.23
N SER A 149 8.61 -0.48 8.82
CA SER A 149 7.46 0.20 8.23
C SER A 149 7.56 0.24 6.72
N THR A 150 6.46 -0.02 6.02
CA THR A 150 6.35 0.17 4.58
C THR A 150 4.98 0.70 4.21
N TYR A 151 4.91 1.52 3.17
CA TYR A 151 3.64 1.99 2.63
C TYR A 151 3.11 0.97 1.62
N ILE A 152 1.95 0.39 1.94
CA ILE A 152 1.23 -0.52 1.04
C ILE A 152 0.09 0.27 0.41
N GLY A 153 0.21 0.51 -0.88
CA GLY A 153 -0.79 1.22 -1.68
C GLY A 153 -1.27 0.36 -2.83
N SER A 154 -2.53 0.50 -3.18
CA SER A 154 -3.11 -0.02 -4.41
C SER A 154 -3.67 1.15 -5.22
N PHE A 155 -3.16 1.29 -6.44
CA PHE A 155 -3.64 2.28 -7.38
C PHE A 155 -4.48 1.59 -8.46
N LEU A 156 -5.55 2.26 -8.83
CA LEU A 156 -6.42 1.95 -9.96
C LEU A 156 -6.60 3.33 -10.60
N GLY A 157 -6.39 3.47 -11.91
CA GLY A 157 -6.37 4.78 -12.56
C GLY A 157 -7.60 5.62 -12.19
N ARG A 158 -7.48 6.95 -12.14
CA ARG A 158 -8.58 7.83 -11.68
C ARG A 158 -9.81 7.69 -12.57
N GLU A 159 -10.97 7.48 -11.94
CA GLU A 159 -12.29 7.49 -12.56
C GLU A 159 -13.06 8.70 -12.02
N PRO A 160 -13.52 9.60 -12.89
CA PRO A 160 -14.28 10.77 -12.49
C PRO A 160 -15.66 10.38 -11.95
N SER A 161 -16.18 11.15 -11.01
CA SER A 161 -17.56 11.04 -10.56
C SER A 161 -18.54 11.59 -11.60
N ALA A 162 -19.80 11.16 -11.54
CA ALA A 162 -20.87 11.64 -12.43
C ALA A 162 -21.03 13.15 -12.34
N ILE A 163 -20.88 13.75 -11.16
CA ILE A 163 -20.91 15.20 -10.98
C ILE A 163 -19.75 15.88 -11.69
N GLU A 164 -18.52 15.34 -11.55
CA GLU A 164 -17.36 15.87 -12.29
C GLU A 164 -17.58 15.77 -13.81
N CYS A 165 -18.16 14.68 -14.31
CA CYS A 165 -18.49 14.55 -15.73
C CYS A 165 -19.58 15.53 -16.20
N LEU A 166 -20.60 15.78 -15.38
CA LEU A 166 -21.64 16.76 -15.69
C LEU A 166 -21.07 18.18 -15.71
N GLU A 167 -20.26 18.56 -14.72
CA GLU A 167 -19.57 19.85 -14.70
C GLU A 167 -18.63 20.00 -15.89
N PHE A 168 -17.89 18.95 -16.23
CA PHE A 168 -17.01 18.93 -17.38
C PHE A 168 -17.80 19.15 -18.68
N THR A 169 -18.93 18.46 -18.85
CA THR A 169 -19.79 18.58 -20.03
C THR A 169 -20.42 19.97 -20.13
N ALA A 170 -20.84 20.55 -19.00
CA ALA A 170 -21.39 21.90 -18.94
C ALA A 170 -20.35 22.96 -19.35
N ARG A 171 -19.13 22.89 -18.78
CA ARG A 171 -18.01 23.77 -19.14
C ARG A 171 -17.64 23.62 -20.62
N ARG A 172 -17.64 22.39 -21.13
CA ARG A 172 -17.39 22.12 -22.55
C ARG A 172 -18.44 22.77 -23.43
N TRP A 173 -19.72 22.67 -23.09
CA TRP A 173 -20.80 23.32 -23.84
C TRP A 173 -20.67 24.85 -23.84
N GLU A 174 -20.27 25.45 -22.72
CA GLU A 174 -19.95 26.88 -22.64
C GLU A 174 -18.80 27.28 -23.56
N MET A 175 -17.69 26.53 -23.55
CA MET A 175 -16.57 26.80 -24.44
C MET A 175 -16.97 26.68 -25.91
N ILE A 176 -17.76 25.65 -26.28
CA ILE A 176 -18.26 25.48 -27.66
C ILE A 176 -19.14 26.66 -28.07
N ARG A 177 -20.04 27.12 -27.20
CA ARG A 177 -20.87 28.31 -27.49
C ARG A 177 -20.07 29.59 -27.67
N ASN A 178 -18.92 29.69 -26.99
CA ASN A 178 -18.02 30.84 -27.07
C ASN A 178 -17.05 30.77 -28.26
N LEU A 179 -17.03 29.68 -29.04
CA LEU A 179 -16.23 29.60 -30.26
C LEU A 179 -16.81 30.54 -31.33
N SER A 180 -15.99 31.45 -31.84
CA SER A 180 -16.37 32.37 -32.92
C SER A 180 -16.67 31.58 -34.21
N PRO A 181 -17.85 31.78 -34.85
CA PRO A 181 -18.25 31.05 -36.06
C PRO A 181 -17.45 31.42 -37.32
N SER A 182 -16.54 32.38 -37.26
CA SER A 182 -15.90 32.96 -38.45
C SER A 182 -14.68 32.21 -38.98
N ARG A 183 -14.08 31.29 -38.24
CA ARG A 183 -13.00 30.41 -38.72
C ARG A 183 -13.13 29.10 -37.95
N GLY A 184 -13.38 27.99 -38.66
CA GLY A 184 -13.55 26.67 -38.07
C GLY A 184 -12.53 26.42 -36.96
N ALA A 185 -12.99 25.89 -35.83
CA ALA A 185 -12.19 25.73 -34.62
C ALA A 185 -10.84 25.10 -34.96
N SER A 186 -9.76 25.87 -34.78
CA SER A 186 -8.42 25.34 -34.96
C SER A 186 -8.20 24.33 -33.84
N TYR A 187 -8.06 23.05 -34.20
CA TYR A 187 -7.55 22.02 -33.31
C TYR A 187 -6.08 22.33 -33.00
N SER A 188 -5.83 23.36 -32.18
CA SER A 188 -4.47 23.78 -31.87
C SER A 188 -3.94 22.92 -30.74
N SER A 189 -2.77 22.32 -30.96
CA SER A 189 -1.91 21.65 -29.98
C SER A 189 -1.31 22.61 -28.92
N GLY A 190 -2.02 23.68 -28.57
CA GLY A 190 -1.51 24.82 -27.80
C GLY A 190 -1.93 24.79 -26.34
N THR A 191 -0.94 24.89 -25.46
CA THR A 191 -0.93 24.89 -23.98
C THR A 191 -1.61 26.11 -23.30
N SER A 192 -2.68 26.67 -23.86
CA SER A 192 -3.35 27.86 -23.30
C SER A 192 -4.85 27.61 -23.06
N GLY A 193 -5.34 28.04 -21.89
CA GLY A 193 -6.64 27.67 -21.29
C GLY A 193 -7.91 28.07 -22.03
N ASP A 194 -7.82 28.67 -23.21
CA ASP A 194 -8.96 29.13 -24.03
C ASP A 194 -9.25 28.25 -25.26
N ASN A 195 -8.46 27.19 -25.48
CA ASN A 195 -8.60 26.30 -26.65
C ASN A 195 -9.15 24.92 -26.29
N TYR A 196 -9.92 24.34 -27.20
CA TYR A 196 -10.44 22.97 -27.09
C TYR A 196 -9.29 21.96 -27.20
N PHE A 197 -9.03 21.21 -26.14
CA PHE A 197 -8.05 20.11 -26.14
C PHE A 197 -8.72 18.80 -26.57
N PRO A 198 -8.11 18.01 -27.47
CA PRO A 198 -8.57 16.65 -27.73
C PRO A 198 -8.46 15.83 -26.44
N MET A 199 -9.58 15.24 -26.02
CA MET A 199 -9.64 14.43 -24.81
C MET A 199 -8.94 13.10 -25.03
N GLU A 200 -8.05 12.76 -24.11
CA GLU A 200 -7.81 11.36 -23.79
C GLU A 200 -9.03 10.89 -23.01
N ASP A 201 -9.60 9.76 -23.43
CA ASP A 201 -10.72 9.08 -22.76
C ASP A 201 -10.43 8.96 -21.26
N SER A 202 -11.03 9.85 -20.48
CA SER A 202 -10.76 10.02 -19.05
C SER A 202 -11.91 9.53 -18.19
N GLY A 203 -12.79 8.67 -18.71
CA GLY A 203 -14.00 8.19 -18.03
C GLY A 203 -15.21 9.14 -18.10
N CYS A 204 -15.03 10.30 -18.74
CA CYS A 204 -16.08 11.16 -19.31
C CYS A 204 -15.73 11.38 -20.81
#